data_AF-A0A957Q628-F1
#
_entry.id   AF-A0A957Q628-F1
#
_cell.length_a   1.000
_cell.length_b   1.000
_cell.length_c   1.000
_cell.angle_alpha   90.00
_cell.angle_beta   90.00
_cell.angle_gamma   90.00
#
_symmetry.space_group_name_H-M   'P 1'
#
loop_
_entity.id
_entity.type
_entity.pdbx_description
1 polymer ?
#
loop_
_entity_poly.entity_id
_entity_poly.type
_entity_poly.pdbx_seq_one_letter_code
_entity_poly.pdbx_strand_id
1 'polypeptide(L)' 'GTMVHSGVTRAFLVTSGTISDDARKWAADKPITLIDGQRLVELSRATAGLTTL' A
#
# COMPACT_ATOMS: atom_id res chain seq x y z
N GLY A 1 -12.80 -9.21 1.60
CA GLY A 1 -13.51 -8.05 1.02
C GLY A 1 -13.26 -8.04 -0.47
N THR A 2 -14.29 -7.79 -1.27
CA THR A 2 -14.17 -7.74 -2.73
C THR A 2 -13.99 -6.28 -3.14
N MET A 3 -12.90 -5.98 -3.84
CA MET A 3 -12.68 -4.65 -4.41
C MET A 3 -13.27 -4.63 -5.81
N VAL A 4 -14.37 -3.89 -6.00
CA VAL A 4 -15.00 -3.67 -7.30
C VAL A 4 -14.62 -2.27 -7.76
N HIS A 5 -14.11 -2.14 -8.98
CA HIS A 5 -13.51 -0.88 -9.43
C HIS A 5 -13.79 -0.62 -10.93
N SER A 6 -14.37 0.53 -11.28
CA SER A 6 -14.52 1.05 -12.67
C SER A 6 -13.96 2.48 -12.80
N GLY A 7 -13.02 2.72 -13.73
CA GLY A 7 -12.59 4.09 -14.14
C GLY A 7 -11.42 4.76 -13.39
N VAL A 8 -10.69 4.04 -12.53
CA VAL A 8 -9.55 4.52 -11.71
C VAL A 8 -8.28 4.01 -12.35
N THR A 9 -7.33 4.92 -12.52
CA THR A 9 -6.03 4.69 -13.15
C THR A 9 -4.99 4.14 -12.17
N ARG A 10 -5.18 4.33 -10.86
CA ARG A 10 -4.31 3.83 -9.79
C ARG A 10 -5.07 3.65 -8.45
N ALA A 11 -4.89 2.53 -7.77
CA ALA A 11 -5.39 2.32 -6.40
C ALA A 11 -4.25 2.11 -5.40
N PHE A 12 -4.56 2.33 -4.11
CA PHE A 12 -3.66 2.06 -2.99
C PHE A 12 -4.41 1.21 -1.95
N LEU A 13 -3.80 0.11 -1.51
CA LEU A 13 -4.23 -0.66 -0.34
C LEU A 13 -3.22 -0.40 0.77
N VAL A 14 -3.68 0.17 1.89
CA VAL A 14 -2.84 0.49 3.04
C VAL A 14 -3.37 -0.25 4.26
N THR A 15 -2.50 -0.91 5.00
CA THR A 15 -2.84 -1.59 6.26
C THR A 15 -1.69 -1.48 7.26
N SER A 16 -2.01 -1.53 8.56
CA SER A 16 -1.01 -1.63 9.64
C SER A 16 -0.51 -3.06 9.86
N GLY A 17 -1.18 -4.07 9.27
CA GLY A 17 -0.80 -5.48 9.36
C GLY A 17 0.08 -5.94 8.19
N THR A 18 0.27 -7.26 8.09
CA THR A 18 0.94 -7.88 6.94
C THR A 18 -0.04 -8.12 5.79
N ILE A 19 0.50 -8.19 4.57
CA ILE A 19 -0.24 -8.62 3.37
C ILE A 19 0.29 -9.99 2.96
N SER A 20 -0.62 -10.95 2.78
CA SER A 20 -0.27 -12.32 2.41
C SER A 20 0.31 -12.41 1.00
N ASP A 21 1.06 -13.48 0.75
CA ASP A 21 1.68 -13.72 -0.56
C ASP A 21 0.63 -13.87 -1.67
N ASP A 22 -0.50 -14.52 -1.39
CA ASP A 22 -1.56 -14.68 -2.39
C ASP A 22 -2.23 -13.35 -2.74
N ALA A 23 -2.38 -12.44 -1.77
CA ALA A 23 -2.87 -11.09 -2.04
C ALA A 23 -1.86 -10.28 -2.88
N ARG A 24 -0.55 -10.47 -2.65
CA ARG A 24 0.50 -9.85 -3.48
C ARG A 24 0.48 -10.39 -4.91
N LYS A 25 0.35 -11.71 -5.09
CA LYS A 25 0.23 -12.34 -6.41
C LYS A 25 -1.01 -11.85 -7.15
N TRP A 26 -2.16 -11.78 -6.47
CA TRP A 26 -3.40 -11.26 -7.05
C TRP A 26 -3.27 -9.80 -7.51
N ALA A 27 -2.48 -8.97 -6.80
CA ALA A 27 -2.29 -7.56 -7.12
C ALA A 27 -1.18 -7.28 -8.15
N ALA A 28 -0.32 -8.26 -8.46
CA ALA A 28 0.92 -8.06 -9.21
C ALA A 28 0.71 -7.49 -10.63
N ASP A 29 -0.43 -7.79 -11.25
CA ASP A 29 -0.81 -7.34 -12.59
C ASP A 29 -1.78 -6.14 -12.58
N LYS A 30 -2.13 -5.64 -11.40
CA LYS A 30 -3.13 -4.58 -11.23
C LYS A 30 -2.45 -3.24 -11.01
N PRO A 31 -3.07 -2.12 -11.41
CA PRO A 31 -2.57 -0.79 -11.09
C PRO A 31 -2.83 -0.44 -9.61
N ILE A 32 -2.47 -1.31 -8.68
CA ILE A 32 -2.68 -1.19 -7.24
C ILE A 32 -1.32 -1.17 -6.55
N THR A 33 -1.08 -0.17 -5.70
CA THR A 33 0.08 -0.15 -4.79
C THR A 33 -0.31 -0.74 -3.45
N LEU A 34 0.48 -1.67 -2.95
CA LEU A 34 0.29 -2.30 -1.65
C LEU A 34 1.26 -1.68 -0.63
N ILE A 35 0.75 -1.24 0.52
CA ILE A 35 1.52 -0.70 1.64
C ILE A 35 1.12 -1.47 2.90
N ASP A 36 2.02 -2.33 3.37
CA ASP A 36 1.87 -3.05 4.64
C ASP A 36 2.42 -2.24 5.82
N GLY A 37 2.25 -2.76 7.03
CA GLY A 37 2.65 -2.07 8.25
C GLY A 37 4.14 -1.75 8.30
N GLN A 38 5.01 -2.65 7.81
CA GLN A 38 6.44 -2.39 7.78
C GLN A 38 6.76 -1.22 6.85
N ARG A 39 6.22 -1.24 5.62
CA ARG A 39 6.41 -0.15 4.66
C ARG A 39 5.83 1.16 5.17
N LEU A 40 4.70 1.12 5.87
CA LEU A 40 4.08 2.29 6.48
C LEU A 40 4.97 2.94 7.54
N VAL A 41 5.67 2.14 8.37
CA VAL A 41 6.66 2.64 9.34
C VAL A 41 7.84 3.30 8.63
N GLU A 42 8.36 2.70 7.56
CA GLU A 42 9.45 3.27 6.77
C GLU A 42 9.07 4.64 6.18
N LEU A 43 7.87 4.73 5.58
CA LEU A 43 7.35 5.97 5.01
C LEU A 43 7.13 7.05 6.09
N SER A 44 6.62 6.67 7.26
CA SER A 44 6.42 7.57 8.39
C SER A 44 7.75 8.16 8.87
N ARG A 45 8.80 7.34 9.01
CA ARG A 45 10.14 7.79 9.41
C ARG A 45 10.77 8.72 8.38
N ALA A 46 10.66 8.38 7.10
CA ALA A 46 11.18 9.20 6.01
C ALA A 46 10.51 10.59 5.98
N THR A 47 9.22 10.65 6.30
CA THR A 47 8.46 11.92 6.34
C THR A 47 8.72 12.70 7.63
N ALA A 48 8.88 12.03 8.78
CA ALA A 48 9.20 12.70 10.04
C ALA A 48 10.55 13.45 10.01
N GLY A 49 11.50 12.98 9.19
CA GLY A 49 12.77 13.68 8.94
C GLY A 49 12.62 14.99 8.14
N LEU A 50 11.49 15.22 7.47
CA LEU A 50 11.21 16.45 6.72
C LEU A 50 10.60 17.57 7.58
N THR A 51 10.14 17.27 8.80
CA THR A 51 9.51 18.26 9.70
C THR A 51 10.52 19.05 10.54
N THR A 52 11.83 18.79 10.42
CA THR A 52 12.89 19.46 11.20
C THR A 52 13.70 20.48 10.36
N LEU A 53 13.06 21.12 9.38
CA LEU A 53 13.63 22.20 8.56
C LEU A 53 12.74 23.44 8.61
#